data_AF-A0A843AV40-F1
#
_entry.id   AF-A0A843AV40-F1
#
_cell.length_a   1.000
_cell.length_b   1.000
_cell.length_c   1.000
_cell.angle_alpha   90.00
_cell.angle_beta   90.00
_cell.angle_gamma   90.00
#
_symmetry.space_group_name_H-M   'P 1'
#
loop_
_entity.id
_entity.type
_entity.pdbx_description
1 polymer ?
#
loop_
_entity_poly.entity_id
_entity_poly.type
_entity_poly.pdbx_seq_one_letter_code
_entity_poly.pdbx_strand_id
1 'polypeptide(L)' 'NVAAARIVRLFNAWNEELKEVLGAMGIDSVESLVGNRDRLRYRGPNPKIAEVMNVKHIGEGWG' A
#
# COMPACT_ATOMS: atom_id res chain seq x y z
N ASN A 1 -11.19 -26.98 15.35
CA ASN A 1 -10.48 -25.99 14.49
C ASN A 1 -10.70 -24.54 14.93
N VAL A 2 -10.38 -24.19 16.18
CA VAL A 2 -10.51 -22.78 16.67
C VAL A 2 -9.40 -21.88 16.13
N ALA A 3 -8.17 -22.39 16.02
CA ALA A 3 -7.03 -21.63 15.51
C ALA A 3 -7.24 -21.19 14.04
N ALA A 4 -7.69 -22.10 13.17
CA ALA A 4 -8.01 -21.78 11.78
C ALA A 4 -9.07 -20.68 11.68
N ALA A 5 -10.14 -20.76 12.48
CA ALA A 5 -11.19 -19.75 12.52
C ALA A 5 -10.68 -18.37 12.97
N ARG A 6 -9.73 -18.31 13.91
CA ARG A 6 -9.10 -17.05 14.34
C ARG A 6 -8.27 -16.42 13.23
N ILE A 7 -7.49 -17.23 12.50
CA ILE A 7 -6.70 -16.76 11.36
C ILE A 7 -7.63 -16.18 10.28
N VAL A 8 -8.70 -16.89 9.92
CA VAL A 8 -9.68 -16.39 8.94
C VAL A 8 -10.29 -15.05 9.37
N ARG A 9 -10.66 -14.91 10.65
CA ARG A 9 -11.18 -13.65 11.19
C ARG A 9 -10.16 -12.51 11.12
N LEU A 10 -8.90 -12.80 11.40
CA LEU A 10 -7.82 -11.81 11.29
C LEU A 10 -7.68 -11.32 9.85
N PHE A 11 -7.63 -12.24 8.88
CA PHE A 11 -7.55 -11.87 7.46
C PHE A 11 -8.75 -11.05 7.00
N ASN A 12 -9.96 -11.42 7.42
CA ASN A 12 -11.16 -10.65 7.10
C ASN A 12 -11.13 -9.24 7.69
N ALA A 13 -10.79 -9.11 8.97
CA ALA A 13 -10.69 -7.81 9.63
C ALA A 13 -9.63 -6.92 8.96
N TRP A 14 -8.45 -7.49 8.68
CA TRP A 14 -7.38 -6.73 8.03
C TRP A 14 -7.75 -6.30 6.61
N ASN A 15 -8.50 -7.12 5.88
CA ASN A 15 -9.00 -6.78 4.56
C ASN A 15 -10.00 -5.60 4.59
N GLU A 16 -10.90 -5.55 5.59
CA GLU A 16 -11.81 -4.41 5.74
C GLU A 16 -11.05 -3.13 6.12
N GLU A 17 -10.08 -3.19 7.04
CA GLU A 17 -9.23 -2.04 7.38
C GLU A 17 -8.45 -1.50 6.16
N LEU A 18 -7.92 -2.39 5.32
CA LEU A 18 -7.24 -1.99 4.08
C LEU A 18 -8.20 -1.27 3.12
N LYS A 19 -9.45 -1.74 2.98
CA LYS A 19 -10.46 -1.05 2.17
C LYS A 19 -10.83 0.31 2.75
N GLU A 20 -10.94 0.43 4.07
CA GLU A 20 -11.24 1.71 4.72
C GLU A 20 -10.11 2.74 4.48
N VAL A 21 -8.85 2.34 4.62
CA VAL A 21 -7.69 3.19 4.31
C VAL A 21 -7.70 3.62 2.84
N LEU A 22 -7.94 2.70 1.91
CA LEU A 22 -8.03 3.02 0.49
C LEU A 22 -9.21 3.97 0.19
N GLY A 23 -10.37 3.70 0.77
CA GLY A 23 -11.57 4.53 0.63
C GLY A 23 -11.37 5.95 1.17
N ALA A 24 -10.72 6.11 2.32
CA ALA A 24 -10.37 7.41 2.89
C ALA A 24 -9.41 8.21 1.99
N MET A 25 -8.59 7.53 1.18
CA MET A 25 -7.71 8.13 0.17
C MET A 25 -8.42 8.38 -1.18
N GLY A 26 -9.70 8.05 -1.32
CA GLY A 26 -10.45 8.11 -2.57
C GLY A 26 -9.94 7.11 -3.61
N ILE A 27 -9.46 5.96 -3.18
CA ILE A 27 -8.98 4.86 -4.05
C ILE A 27 -10.01 3.73 -4.01
N ASP A 28 -10.42 3.28 -5.19
CA ASP A 28 -11.44 2.25 -5.37
C ASP A 28 -10.88 0.82 -5.53
N SER A 29 -9.58 0.68 -5.82
CA SER A 29 -8.92 -0.61 -6.03
C SER A 29 -7.42 -0.58 -5.73
N VAL A 30 -6.83 -1.75 -5.49
CA VAL A 30 -5.37 -1.89 -5.32
C VAL A 30 -4.65 -1.52 -6.61
N GLU A 31 -5.23 -1.84 -7.75
CA GLU A 31 -4.74 -1.49 -9.08
C GLU A 31 -4.67 0.02 -9.27
N SER A 32 -5.69 0.77 -8.83
CA SER A 32 -5.69 2.24 -8.82
C SER A 32 -4.59 2.83 -7.93
N LEU A 33 -4.30 2.20 -6.78
CA LEU A 33 -3.18 2.60 -5.92
C LEU A 33 -1.84 2.38 -6.62
N VAL A 34 -1.61 1.19 -7.17
CA VAL A 34 -0.32 0.81 -7.76
C VAL A 34 -0.08 1.52 -9.11
N GLY A 35 -1.15 1.81 -9.86
CA GLY A 35 -1.09 2.57 -11.10
C GLY A 35 -0.71 4.04 -10.89
N ASN A 36 -0.98 4.58 -9.70
CA ASN A 36 -0.63 5.95 -9.35
C ASN A 36 0.74 6.01 -8.64
N ARG A 37 1.81 6.12 -9.45
CA ARG A 37 3.20 6.19 -8.95
C ARG A 37 3.45 7.34 -7.97
N ASP A 38 2.70 8.44 -8.08
CA ASP A 38 2.79 9.57 -7.15
C ASP A 38 2.26 9.25 -5.75
N ARG A 39 1.43 8.22 -5.61
CA ARG A 39 0.93 7.73 -4.31
C ARG A 39 1.85 6.68 -3.68
N LEU A 40 2.84 6.19 -4.43
CA LEU A 40 3.80 5.21 -3.95
C LEU A 40 5.07 5.89 -3.43
N ARG A 41 5.69 5.28 -2.43
CA ARG A 41 6.99 5.69 -1.91
C ARG A 41 7.90 4.48 -1.82
N TYR A 42 9.10 4.62 -2.37
CA TYR A 42 10.15 3.62 -2.22
C TYR A 42 10.82 3.76 -0.86
N ARG A 43 10.88 2.65 -0.13
CA ARG A 43 11.65 2.49 1.11
C ARG A 43 12.74 1.45 0.85
N GLY A 44 13.99 1.87 0.76
CA GLY A 44 15.09 0.93 0.70
C GLY A 44 16.44 1.62 0.61
N PRO A 45 17.55 0.86 0.68
CA PRO A 45 18.89 1.42 0.73
C PRO A 45 19.41 1.89 -0.63
N ASN A 46 18.79 1.50 -1.74
CA ASN A 46 19.27 1.82 -3.09
C ASN A 46 18.35 2.82 -3.80
N PRO A 47 18.73 4.11 -3.89
CA PRO A 47 17.90 5.14 -4.51
C PRO A 47 17.67 4.89 -6.00
N LYS A 48 18.56 4.14 -6.68
CA LYS A 48 18.39 3.81 -8.10
C LYS A 48 17.13 2.99 -8.37
N ILE A 49 16.65 2.23 -7.38
CA ILE A 49 15.42 1.43 -7.51
C ILE A 49 14.19 2.35 -7.61
N ALA A 50 14.17 3.46 -6.86
CA ALA A 50 13.09 4.45 -6.95
C ALA A 50 13.01 5.06 -8.35
N GLU A 51 14.17 5.44 -8.93
CA GLU A 51 14.26 5.96 -10.30
C GLU A 51 13.78 4.94 -11.34
N VAL A 52 14.24 3.68 -11.25
CA VAL A 52 13.86 2.62 -12.19
C VAL A 52 12.36 2.31 -12.11
N MET A 53 11.78 2.33 -10.90
CA MET A 53 10.34 2.14 -10.70
C MET A 53 9.51 3.40 -10.96
N ASN A 54 10.17 4.54 -11.23
CA ASN A 54 9.56 5.86 -11.41
C ASN A 54 8.65 6.26 -10.23
N VAL A 55 9.11 6.04 -9.00
CA VAL A 55 8.43 6.42 -7.75
C VAL A 55 9.36 7.27 -6.89
N LYS A 56 8.81 8.07 -5.97
CA LYS A 56 9.61 8.90 -5.06
C LYS A 56 10.21 8.11 -3.92
N HIS A 57 11.37 8.50 -3.41
CA HIS A 57 11.90 7.96 -2.18
C HIS A 57 11.12 8.47 -0.97
N ILE A 58 11.03 7.70 0.12
CA ILE A 58 10.55 8.24 1.40
C ILE A 58 11.44 9.44 1.79
N GLY A 59 10.81 10.55 2.17
CA GLY A 59 11.47 11.79 2.59
C GLY A 59 11.57 12.85 1.48
N GLU A 60 11.34 12.49 0.22
CA GLU A 60 11.28 13.46 -0.88
C GLU A 60 9.96 14.22 -0.86
N GLY A 61 10.05 15.54 -0.70
CA GLY A 61 8.90 16.44 -0.76
C GLY A 61 8.34 16.60 -2.18
N TRP A 62 7.21 17.29 -2.28
CA TRP A 62 6.79 17.87 -3.54
C TRP A 62 7.62 19.13 -3.73
N GLY A 63 8.52 19.12 -4.71
CA GLY A 63 9.17 20.35 -5.17
C GLY A 63 8.16 21.30 -5.78
#